data_AF-A0A075UZQ9-F1
#
_entry.id   AF-A0A075UZQ9-F1
#
_cell.length_a   1.000
_cell.length_b   1.000
_cell.length_c   1.000
_cell.angle_alpha   90.00
_cell.angle_beta   90.00
_cell.angle_gamma   90.00
#
_symmetry.space_group_name_H-M   'P 1'
#
loop_
_entity.id
_entity.type
_entity.pdbx_description
1 polymer ?
#
loop_
_entity_poly.entity_id
_entity_poly.type
_entity_poly.pdbx_seq_one_letter_code
_entity_poly.pdbx_strand_id
1 'polypeptide(L)'
;MAYVYSDRTVNRIVSRLEGVRAAVADAALEIAADAEARLAGHRETGRARIEVEQGRVDSYVYLVDEAALSIEFGHWVEGAYKPNVPTYVEGLYIISGAAGLI
;
A
#
# COMPACT_ATOMS: atom_id res chain seq x y z
N MET A 1 15.63 35.85 -24.57
CA MET A 1 16.53 35.44 -23.47
C MET A 1 15.95 34.15 -22.88
N ALA A 2 16.64 33.01 -22.99
CA ALA A 2 16.12 31.73 -22.51
C ALA A 2 16.56 31.51 -21.05
N TYR A 3 15.62 31.27 -20.15
CA TYR A 3 15.90 30.98 -18.75
C TYR A 3 15.99 29.46 -18.60
N VAL A 4 17.16 28.94 -18.22
CA VAL A 4 17.32 27.51 -17.94
C VAL A 4 16.93 27.30 -16.47
N TYR A 5 15.83 26.57 -16.25
CA TYR A 5 15.43 26.17 -14.91
C TYR A 5 16.31 25.02 -14.41
N SER A 6 16.57 24.99 -13.10
CA SER A 6 17.18 23.82 -12.47
C SER A 6 16.21 22.65 -12.43
N ASP A 7 16.73 21.42 -12.46
CA ASP A 7 15.92 20.18 -12.41
C ASP A 7 14.95 20.16 -11.21
N ARG A 8 15.39 20.66 -10.06
CA ARG A 8 14.52 20.80 -8.87
C ARG A 8 13.31 21.69 -9.15
N THR A 9 13.51 22.79 -9.87
CA THR A 9 12.44 23.71 -10.22
C THR A 9 11.49 23.09 -11.23
N VAL A 10 12.05 22.41 -12.25
CA VAL A 10 11.28 21.67 -13.26
C VAL A 10 10.42 20.60 -12.59
N ASN A 11 11.00 19.74 -11.76
CA ASN A 11 10.28 18.65 -11.08
C ASN A 11 9.14 19.17 -10.19
N ARG A 12 9.34 20.29 -9.48
CA ARG A 12 8.29 20.91 -8.66
C ARG A 12 7.11 21.44 -9.48
N ILE A 13 7.36 21.90 -10.71
CA ILE A 13 6.32 22.36 -11.62
C ILE A 13 5.60 21.14 -12.21
N VAL A 14 6.37 20.19 -12.76
CA VAL A 14 5.88 19.00 -13.44
C VAL A 14 5.02 18.13 -12.51
N SER A 15 5.44 17.89 -11.26
CA SER A 15 4.68 17.06 -10.31
C SER A 15 3.30 17.61 -9.93
N ARG A 16 3.04 18.88 -10.25
CA ARG A 16 1.76 19.55 -9.96
C ARG A 16 0.86 19.67 -11.19
N LEU A 17 1.35 19.29 -12.37
CA LEU A 17 0.54 19.27 -13.58
C LEU A 17 -0.59 18.25 -13.41
N GLU A 18 -1.78 18.61 -13.88
CA GLU A 18 -2.98 17.79 -13.72
C GLU A 18 -2.79 16.38 -14.30
N GLY A 19 -2.23 16.26 -15.50
CA GLY A 19 -1.97 14.96 -16.12
C GLY A 19 -0.96 14.10 -15.35
N VAL A 20 0.02 14.71 -14.67
CA VAL A 20 0.98 13.97 -13.84
C VAL A 20 0.31 13.50 -12.56
N ARG A 21 -0.51 14.35 -11.94
CA ARG A 21 -1.28 13.97 -10.73
C ARG A 21 -2.29 12.86 -11.04
N ALA A 22 -2.97 12.94 -12.18
CA ALA A 22 -3.88 11.91 -12.64
C ALA A 22 -3.15 10.57 -12.84
N ALA A 23 -2.01 10.57 -13.53
CA ALA A 23 -1.22 9.35 -13.73
C ALA A 23 -0.73 8.72 -12.41
N VAL A 24 -0.34 9.53 -11.42
CA VAL A 24 0.05 9.05 -10.08
C VAL A 24 -1.15 8.45 -9.34
N ALA A 25 -2.32 9.10 -9.44
CA ALA A 25 -3.55 8.60 -8.85
C ALA A 25 -4.01 7.29 -9.49
N ASP A 26 -3.93 7.17 -10.82
CA ASP A 26 -4.26 5.96 -11.56
C ASP A 26 -3.36 4.79 -11.13
N ALA A 27 -2.05 5.03 -11.01
CA ALA A 27 -1.12 4.02 -10.49
C ALA A 27 -1.46 3.58 -9.06
N ALA A 28 -1.89 4.50 -8.20
CA ALA A 28 -2.33 4.15 -6.84
C ALA A 28 -3.64 3.34 -6.85
N LEU A 29 -4.56 3.62 -7.77
CA LEU A 29 -5.79 2.85 -7.94
C LEU A 29 -5.52 1.43 -8.46
N GLU A 30 -4.56 1.27 -9.38
CA GLU A 30 -4.12 -0.04 -9.85
C GLU A 30 -3.55 -0.87 -8.69
N ILE A 31 -2.64 -0.29 -7.90
CA ILE A 31 -2.08 -0.94 -6.70
C ILE A 31 -3.18 -1.27 -5.69
N ALA A 32 -4.15 -0.38 -5.50
CA ALA A 32 -5.25 -0.60 -4.57
C ALA A 32 -6.15 -1.77 -5.02
N ALA A 33 -6.50 -1.87 -6.30
CA ALA A 33 -7.26 -2.99 -6.85
C ALA A 33 -6.51 -4.32 -6.65
N ASP A 34 -5.20 -4.30 -6.85
CA ASP A 34 -4.31 -5.43 -6.65
C ASP A 34 -4.21 -5.85 -5.17
N ALA A 35 -4.17 -4.88 -4.26
CA ALA A 35 -4.19 -5.11 -2.83
C ALA A 35 -5.55 -5.64 -2.36
N GLU A 36 -6.66 -5.12 -2.91
CA GLU A 36 -8.01 -5.61 -2.64
C GLU A 36 -8.18 -7.06 -3.07
N ALA A 37 -7.65 -7.43 -4.25
CA ALA A 37 -7.68 -8.81 -4.72
C ALA A 37 -6.92 -9.76 -3.78
N ARG A 38 -5.72 -9.36 -3.33
CA ARG A 38 -4.93 -10.11 -2.33
C ARG A 38 -5.67 -10.23 -0.99
N LEU A 39 -6.28 -9.14 -0.54
CA LEU A 39 -7.03 -9.11 0.72
C LEU A 39 -8.34 -9.92 0.66
N ALA A 40 -9.00 -9.95 -0.50
CA ALA A 40 -10.26 -10.68 -0.69
C ALA A 40 -10.11 -12.18 -0.43
N GLY A 41 -8.95 -12.76 -0.76
CA GLY A 41 -8.63 -14.16 -0.43
C GLY A 41 -8.60 -14.47 1.06
N HIS A 42 -8.54 -13.46 1.93
CA HIS A 42 -8.43 -13.59 3.38
C HIS A 42 -9.69 -13.08 4.14
N ARG A 43 -10.73 -12.66 3.42
CA ARG A 43 -11.84 -11.86 3.99
C ARG A 43 -12.91 -12.65 4.75
N GLU A 44 -12.66 -13.92 5.10
CA GLU A 44 -13.62 -14.71 5.90
C GLU A 44 -13.77 -14.19 7.34
N THR A 45 -12.85 -13.36 7.85
CA THR A 45 -12.83 -12.97 9.29
C THR A 45 -12.51 -11.51 9.61
N GLY A 46 -12.03 -10.70 8.67
CA GLY A 46 -11.38 -9.41 8.97
C GLY A 46 -12.19 -8.13 8.71
N ARG A 47 -11.98 -7.10 9.54
CA ARG A 47 -12.41 -5.70 9.29
C ARG A 47 -11.44 -4.93 8.39
N ALA A 48 -10.35 -5.58 7.99
CA ALA A 48 -9.32 -5.04 7.12
C ALA A 48 -9.92 -4.54 5.80
N ARG A 49 -9.43 -3.38 5.36
CA ARG A 49 -9.80 -2.77 4.08
C ARG A 49 -8.63 -2.01 3.48
N ILE A 50 -8.72 -1.80 2.18
CA ILE A 50 -7.79 -0.95 1.45
C ILE A 50 -8.40 0.46 1.38
N GLU A 51 -7.59 1.47 1.65
CA GLU A 51 -7.95 2.87 1.46
C GLU A 51 -6.91 3.57 0.57
N VAL A 52 -7.37 4.51 -0.25
CA VAL A 52 -6.51 5.34 -1.10
C VAL A 52 -6.70 6.80 -0.73
N GLU A 53 -5.59 7.49 -0.48
CA GLU A 53 -5.58 8.94 -0.28
C GLU A 53 -4.77 9.61 -1.38
N GLN A 54 -5.39 10.58 -2.05
CA GLN A 54 -4.72 11.40 -3.04
C GLN A 54 -4.17 12.67 -2.38
N GLY A 55 -2.84 12.78 -2.36
CA GLY A 55 -2.14 13.95 -1.92
C GLY A 55 -2.07 15.03 -3.02
N ARG A 56 -1.21 16.02 -2.76
CA ARG A 56 -1.06 17.16 -3.69
C ARG A 56 -0.24 16.79 -4.92
N VAL A 57 0.71 15.87 -4.77
CA VAL A 57 1.65 15.44 -5.84
C VAL A 57 1.84 13.92 -5.86
N ASP A 58 1.33 13.25 -4.85
CA ASP A 58 1.54 11.88 -4.44
C ASP A 58 0.19 11.22 -4.17
N SER A 59 0.18 9.90 -4.07
CA SER A 59 -0.98 9.11 -3.68
C SER A 59 -0.52 7.97 -2.80
N TYR A 60 -1.34 7.64 -1.82
CA TYR A 60 -1.04 6.66 -0.78
C TYR A 60 -2.07 5.54 -0.82
N VAL A 61 -1.61 4.32 -0.59
CA VAL A 61 -2.46 3.12 -0.47
C VAL A 61 -2.21 2.52 0.91
N TYR A 62 -3.27 2.32 1.69
CA TYR A 62 -3.20 1.86 3.06
C TYR A 62 -3.91 0.53 3.23
N LEU A 63 -3.31 -0.36 4.04
CA LEU A 63 -4.02 -1.46 4.68
C LEU A 63 -4.51 -0.97 6.04
N VAL A 64 -5.83 -0.82 6.19
CA VAL A 64 -6.46 -0.28 7.40
C VAL A 64 -7.04 -1.42 8.23
N ASP A 65 -6.35 -1.76 9.32
CA ASP A 65 -6.79 -2.72 10.34
C ASP A 65 -5.99 -2.50 11.64
N GLU A 66 -6.52 -2.93 12.79
CA GLU A 66 -5.78 -2.90 14.07
C GLU A 66 -4.55 -3.82 14.04
N ALA A 67 -4.64 -4.92 13.30
CA ALA A 67 -3.58 -5.91 13.12
C ALA A 67 -2.86 -5.78 11.76
N ALA A 68 -2.92 -4.61 11.10
CA ALA A 68 -2.39 -4.43 9.74
C ALA A 68 -0.93 -4.88 9.58
N LEU A 69 -0.06 -4.59 10.55
CA LEU A 69 1.35 -5.05 10.51
C LEU A 69 1.48 -6.57 10.58
N SER A 70 0.68 -7.21 11.41
CA SER A 70 0.64 -8.67 11.57
C SER A 70 0.06 -9.37 10.35
N ILE A 71 -0.90 -8.73 9.67
CA ILE A 71 -1.46 -9.19 8.39
C ILE A 71 -0.41 -9.04 7.28
N GLU A 72 0.29 -7.92 7.23
CA GLU A 72 1.26 -7.63 6.16
C GLU A 72 2.51 -8.51 6.26
N PHE A 73 3.13 -8.58 7.45
CA PHE A 73 4.46 -9.18 7.62
C PHE A 73 4.48 -10.47 8.44
N GLY A 74 3.33 -10.87 9.00
CA GLY A 74 3.23 -12.05 9.86
C GLY A 74 3.45 -11.73 11.33
N HIS A 75 3.19 -12.72 12.19
CA HIS A 75 3.32 -12.59 13.63
C HIS A 75 3.42 -13.95 14.32
N TRP A 76 3.89 -13.95 15.56
CA TRP A 76 3.88 -15.13 16.42
C TRP A 76 2.57 -15.21 17.18
N VAL A 77 1.98 -16.40 17.24
CA VAL A 77 0.82 -16.70 18.09
C VAL A 77 1.16 -17.82 19.07
N GLU A 78 0.71 -17.68 20.30
CA GLU A 78 0.82 -18.73 21.32
C GLU A 78 -0.58 -19.27 21.65
N GLY A 79 -0.71 -20.58 21.80
CA GLY A 79 -1.95 -21.20 22.28
C GLY A 79 -3.12 -21.25 21.30
N ALA A 80 -3.10 -20.50 20.19
CA ALA A 80 -4.17 -20.49 19.19
C ALA A 80 -4.28 -21.81 18.39
N TYR A 81 -3.15 -22.45 18.07
CA TYR A 81 -3.11 -23.67 17.26
C TYR A 81 -2.58 -24.90 18.02
N LYS A 82 -1.67 -24.69 18.98
CA LYS A 82 -1.12 -25.72 19.89
C LYS A 82 -0.87 -25.11 21.28
N PRO A 83 -1.32 -25.75 22.37
CA PRO A 83 -1.01 -25.27 23.71
C PRO A 83 0.51 -25.26 23.93
N ASN A 84 1.04 -24.15 24.44
CA ASN A 84 2.44 -23.97 24.84
C ASN A 84 3.50 -24.10 23.73
N VAL A 85 3.12 -23.97 22.45
CA VAL A 85 4.07 -23.91 21.34
C VAL A 85 3.82 -22.64 20.53
N PRO A 86 4.72 -21.64 20.58
CA PRO A 86 4.65 -20.48 19.69
C PRO A 86 4.67 -20.96 18.24
N THR A 87 3.68 -20.55 17.45
CA THR A 87 3.58 -20.85 16.03
C THR A 87 3.68 -19.54 15.27
N TYR A 88 4.55 -19.49 14.26
CA TYR A 88 4.62 -18.33 13.37
C TYR A 88 3.53 -18.42 12.32
N VAL A 89 2.81 -17.32 12.13
CA VAL A 89 1.84 -17.13 11.05
C VAL A 89 2.48 -16.23 10.01
N GLU A 90 2.55 -16.72 8.79
CA GLU A 90 3.14 -15.98 7.65
C GLU A 90 2.28 -14.76 7.29
N GLY A 91 2.96 -13.67 6.94
CA GLY A 91 2.33 -12.46 6.43
C GLY A 91 1.79 -12.66 5.02
N LEU A 92 0.78 -11.88 4.66
CA LEU A 92 0.14 -11.94 3.36
C LEU A 92 0.75 -10.97 2.35
N TYR A 93 1.60 -10.05 2.80
CA TYR A 93 2.27 -9.04 1.98
C TYR A 93 1.30 -8.35 1.01
N ILE A 94 0.19 -7.85 1.55
CA ILE A 94 -0.92 -7.28 0.78
C ILE A 94 -0.44 -6.04 0.02
N ILE A 95 0.15 -5.08 0.74
CA ILE A 95 0.60 -3.80 0.15
C ILE A 95 1.93 -3.99 -0.58
N SER A 96 2.88 -4.68 0.06
CA SER A 96 4.22 -4.88 -0.51
C SER A 96 4.18 -5.68 -1.81
N GLY A 97 3.34 -6.73 -1.84
CA GLY A 97 3.10 -7.54 -3.02
C GLY A 97 2.32 -6.79 -4.10
N ALA A 98 1.32 -5.98 -3.74
CA ALA A 98 0.58 -5.15 -4.69
C ALA A 98 1.46 -4.05 -5.32
N ALA A 99 2.40 -3.50 -4.57
CA ALA A 99 3.35 -2.51 -5.05
C ALA A 99 4.52 -3.11 -5.85
N GLY A 100 4.61 -4.44 -5.98
CA GLY A 100 5.70 -5.11 -6.70
C GLY A 100 7.06 -4.98 -6.01
N LEU A 101 7.08 -4.86 -4.68
CA LEU A 101 8.30 -4.70 -3.88
C LEU A 101 8.91 -6.02 -3.41
N ILE A 102 8.21 -7.13 -3.66
CA ILE A 102 8.60 -8.50 -3.30
C ILE A 102 8.31 -9.49 -4.44
#